data_AF-A0A0C2FRV1-F1
#
_entry.id   AF-A0A0C2FRV1-F1
#
_cell.length_a   1.000
_cell.length_b   1.000
_cell.length_c   1.000
_cell.angle_alpha   90.00
_cell.angle_beta   90.00
_cell.angle_gamma   90.00
#
_symmetry.space_group_name_H-M   'P 1'
#
loop_
_entity.id
_entity.type
_entity.pdbx_description
1 polymer ?
#
loop_
_entity_poly.entity_id
_entity_poly.type
_entity_poly.pdbx_seq_one_letter_code
_entity_poly.pdbx_strand_id
1 'polypeptide(L)'
;MCCECRNDLLKGSRCQGTTRSFSGDGFAWYKPMPACTSLNISMQFMTLQPDAMLFYNGPMDTKNSELQIDYKDYIIIQLKGGRLAMEISMNGIAPVSLEVASTALNDGVWHELAVTQIGK
;
A
#
# COMPACT_ATOMS: atom_id res chain seq x y z
N MET A 1 31.58 8.40 -0.36
CA MET A 1 31.09 9.64 0.29
C MET A 1 29.70 9.33 0.82
N CYS A 2 29.50 9.35 2.14
CA CYS A 2 28.19 9.15 2.77
C CYS A 2 27.57 10.52 3.03
N CYS A 3 26.30 10.70 2.66
CA CYS A 3 25.56 11.91 2.97
C CYS A 3 24.99 11.78 4.39
N GLU A 4 25.36 12.68 5.30
CA GLU A 4 24.65 12.81 6.58
C GLU A 4 23.43 13.71 6.35
N CYS A 5 22.24 13.19 6.69
CA CYS A 5 21.02 13.93 6.49
C CYS A 5 20.81 14.97 7.58
N ARG A 6 20.26 16.13 7.20
CA ARG A 6 20.09 17.29 8.09
C ARG A 6 19.18 17.01 9.29
N ASN A 7 18.34 15.99 9.22
CA ASN A 7 17.49 15.51 10.30
C ASN A 7 17.05 14.05 10.03
N ASP A 8 16.44 13.44 11.04
CA ASP A 8 15.98 12.03 11.01
C ASP A 8 14.74 11.80 10.11
N LEU A 9 14.11 12.88 9.62
CA LEU A 9 12.97 12.82 8.70
C LEU A 9 13.39 12.52 7.26
N LEU A 10 14.69 12.65 6.96
CA LEU A 10 15.27 12.41 5.65
C LEU A 10 16.17 11.18 5.71
N LYS A 11 15.95 10.23 4.79
CA LYS A 11 16.67 8.94 4.79
C LYS A 11 17.29 8.61 3.43
N GLY A 12 18.31 7.75 3.44
CA GLY A 12 18.97 7.21 2.25
C GLY A 12 20.02 8.11 1.60
N SER A 13 20.63 7.65 0.51
CA SER A 13 21.82 8.27 -0.11
C SER A 13 21.65 9.70 -0.62
N ARG A 14 20.40 10.13 -0.81
CA ARG A 14 20.02 11.48 -1.25
C ARG A 14 19.21 12.25 -0.22
N CYS A 15 19.10 11.75 1.02
CA CYS A 15 18.29 12.36 2.07
C CYS A 15 16.86 12.67 1.60
N GLN A 16 16.19 11.65 1.07
CA GLN A 16 14.82 11.80 0.59
C GLN A 16 13.82 11.72 1.74
N GLY A 17 12.81 12.60 1.71
CA GLY A 17 11.67 12.52 2.62
C GLY A 17 10.72 11.41 2.18
N THR A 18 10.64 10.34 2.95
CA THR A 18 9.84 9.15 2.64
C THR A 18 8.46 9.17 3.31
N THR A 19 8.23 10.08 4.25
CA THR A 19 6.97 10.22 4.98
C THR A 19 6.04 11.21 4.27
N ARG A 20 4.75 10.87 4.17
CA ARG A 20 3.68 11.75 3.69
C ARG A 20 2.54 11.74 4.68
N SER A 21 1.79 12.82 4.72
CA SER A 21 0.61 12.97 5.58
C SER A 21 -0.58 13.29 4.70
N PHE A 22 -1.71 12.67 5.01
CA PHE A 22 -2.94 12.76 4.24
C PHE A 22 -4.08 13.15 5.18
N SER A 23 -4.93 14.08 4.75
CA SER A 23 -6.09 14.55 5.52
C SER A 23 -7.39 13.84 5.10
N GLY A 24 -7.32 12.84 4.21
CA GLY A 24 -8.44 12.05 3.71
C GLY A 24 -8.70 12.20 2.20
N ASP A 25 -8.19 13.25 1.57
CA ASP A 25 -8.45 13.63 0.17
C ASP A 25 -7.19 13.66 -0.71
N GLY A 26 -6.11 13.02 -0.26
CA GLY A 26 -4.82 13.00 -0.94
C GLY A 26 -4.28 11.59 -1.14
N PHE A 27 -3.44 11.45 -2.16
CA PHE A 27 -2.68 10.24 -2.44
C PHE A 27 -1.24 10.60 -2.82
N ALA A 28 -0.33 9.63 -2.73
CA ALA A 28 1.00 9.73 -3.33
C ALA A 28 1.10 8.70 -4.44
N TRP A 29 1.43 9.15 -5.65
CA TRP A 29 1.60 8.27 -6.80
C TRP A 29 3.04 7.87 -6.98
N TYR A 30 3.23 6.59 -7.26
CA TYR A 30 4.52 5.99 -7.56
C TYR A 30 4.47 5.31 -8.91
N LYS A 31 5.65 5.05 -9.47
CA LYS A 31 5.75 4.28 -10.71
C LYS A 31 5.13 2.89 -10.50
N PRO A 32 4.51 2.31 -11.54
CA PRO A 32 3.99 0.95 -11.47
C PRO A 32 5.08 -0.03 -11.02
N MET A 33 4.68 -1.00 -10.21
CA MET A 33 5.56 -2.07 -9.80
C MET A 33 5.77 -3.04 -10.98
N PRO A 34 6.99 -3.55 -11.22
CA PRO A 34 7.24 -4.53 -12.26
C PRO A 34 6.40 -5.80 -12.06
N ALA A 35 5.73 -6.24 -13.13
CA ALA A 35 4.97 -7.49 -13.12
C ALA A 35 5.90 -8.72 -13.03
N CYS A 36 5.35 -9.88 -12.63
CA CYS A 36 6.02 -11.18 -12.62
C CYS A 36 7.19 -11.34 -11.62
N THR A 37 7.18 -10.60 -10.51
CA THR A 37 8.16 -10.74 -9.42
C THR A 37 7.48 -11.09 -8.10
N SER A 38 8.24 -11.64 -7.13
CA SER A 38 7.76 -11.81 -5.76
C SER A 38 7.32 -10.46 -5.20
N LEU A 39 6.08 -10.38 -4.71
CA LEU A 39 5.56 -9.16 -4.10
C LEU A 39 6.19 -8.98 -2.72
N ASN A 40 6.97 -7.93 -2.53
CA ASN A 40 7.48 -7.54 -1.22
C ASN A 40 7.17 -6.07 -0.97
N ILE A 41 6.13 -5.81 -0.17
CA ILE A 41 5.73 -4.47 0.23
C ILE A 41 6.12 -4.28 1.70
N SER A 42 6.80 -3.19 2.01
CA SER A 42 7.04 -2.77 3.39
C SER A 42 6.75 -1.28 3.53
N MET A 43 6.01 -0.90 4.57
CA MET A 43 5.72 0.50 4.87
C MET A 43 5.39 0.68 6.35
N GLN A 44 5.45 1.93 6.80
CA GLN A 44 5.00 2.32 8.13
C GLN A 44 3.81 3.26 7.99
N PHE A 45 2.85 3.14 8.90
CA PHE A 45 1.69 4.02 8.96
C PHE A 45 1.35 4.40 10.40
N MET A 46 0.64 5.52 10.53
CA MET A 46 0.08 6.02 11.77
C MET A 46 -1.25 6.68 11.40
N THR A 47 -2.32 6.36 12.12
CA THR A 47 -3.63 6.95 11.88
C THR A 47 -4.50 6.86 13.12
N LEU A 48 -5.50 7.74 13.21
CA LEU A 48 -6.62 7.63 14.16
C LEU A 48 -7.91 7.15 13.47
N GLN A 49 -7.91 7.10 12.13
CA GLN A 49 -9.06 6.68 11.34
C GLN A 49 -9.19 5.15 11.39
N PRO A 50 -10.36 4.62 11.81
CA PRO A 50 -10.58 3.17 11.85
C PRO A 50 -10.71 2.55 10.45
N ASP A 51 -11.16 3.33 9.47
CA ASP A 51 -11.30 2.92 8.09
C ASP A 51 -10.41 3.81 7.21
N ALA A 52 -9.40 3.22 6.58
CA ALA A 52 -8.41 3.97 5.80
C ALA A 52 -7.74 3.09 4.75
N MET A 53 -7.66 3.57 3.50
CA MET A 53 -6.87 2.91 2.45
C MET A 53 -5.40 3.29 2.61
N LEU A 54 -4.54 2.29 2.82
CA LEU A 54 -3.10 2.50 3.02
C LEU A 54 -2.31 2.34 1.71
N PHE A 55 -2.73 1.39 0.87
CA PHE A 55 -2.07 1.09 -0.39
C PHE A 55 -3.07 0.55 -1.40
N TYR A 56 -2.95 1.02 -2.64
CA TYR A 56 -3.69 0.52 -3.79
C TYR A 56 -2.74 0.36 -4.98
N ASN A 57 -2.76 -0.80 -5.60
CA ASN A 57 -2.11 -1.04 -6.88
C ASN A 57 -3.10 -1.76 -7.79
N GLY A 58 -3.52 -1.09 -8.86
CA GLY A 58 -4.53 -1.60 -9.77
C GLY A 58 -4.93 -0.54 -10.79
N PRO A 59 -5.83 -0.88 -11.72
CA PRO A 59 -6.30 0.06 -12.73
C PRO A 59 -7.14 1.17 -12.11
N MET A 60 -6.79 2.42 -12.40
CA MET A 60 -7.54 3.59 -11.97
C MET A 60 -8.52 4.12 -13.03
N ASP A 61 -8.43 3.64 -14.27
CA ASP A 61 -9.27 4.12 -15.36
C ASP A 61 -10.55 3.30 -15.48
N THR A 62 -11.69 3.99 -15.53
CA THR A 62 -13.03 3.43 -15.76
C THR A 62 -13.54 3.73 -17.17
N LYS A 63 -12.72 4.30 -18.06
CA LYS A 63 -13.15 4.62 -19.43
C LYS A 63 -13.32 3.35 -20.26
N ASN A 64 -14.57 2.87 -20.33
CA ASN A 64 -15.10 1.87 -21.26
C ASN A 64 -14.72 2.19 -22.70
N SER A 65 -13.50 1.82 -23.09
CA SER A 65 -13.10 1.67 -24.47
C SER A 65 -13.42 0.23 -24.85
N GLU A 66 -14.12 0.00 -25.95
CA GLU A 66 -14.57 -1.32 -26.43
C GLU A 66 -13.41 -2.29 -26.76
N LEU A 67 -12.17 -1.88 -26.50
CA LEU A 67 -10.92 -2.66 -26.57
C LEU A 67 -10.28 -2.86 -25.18
N GLN A 68 -11.06 -2.82 -24.09
CA GLN A 68 -10.54 -3.02 -22.74
C GLN A 68 -10.08 -4.47 -22.54
N ILE A 69 -8.76 -4.63 -22.43
CA ILE A 69 -8.20 -5.73 -21.67
C ILE A 69 -8.72 -5.55 -20.24
N ASP A 70 -9.49 -6.54 -19.77
CA ASP A 70 -10.08 -6.61 -18.45
C ASP A 70 -8.97 -6.81 -17.40
N TYR A 71 -8.20 -5.75 -17.15
CA TYR A 71 -7.21 -5.72 -16.08
C TYR A 71 -7.97 -5.78 -14.76
N LYS A 72 -8.13 -6.98 -14.22
CA LYS A 72 -8.80 -7.27 -12.94
C LYS A 72 -7.84 -7.40 -11.78
N ASP A 73 -6.55 -7.24 -12.05
CA ASP A 73 -5.52 -7.48 -11.07
C ASP A 73 -5.34 -6.25 -10.21
N TYR A 74 -5.52 -6.43 -8.91
CA TYR A 74 -5.36 -5.36 -7.95
C TYR A 74 -4.88 -5.89 -6.59
N ILE A 75 -4.26 -5.00 -5.83
CA ILE A 75 -3.89 -5.19 -4.44
C ILE A 75 -4.43 -4.00 -3.67
N ILE A 76 -5.20 -4.28 -2.62
CA ILE A 76 -5.68 -3.29 -1.64
C ILE A 76 -5.14 -3.69 -0.28
N ILE A 77 -4.55 -2.72 0.43
CA ILE A 77 -4.25 -2.83 1.85
C ILE A 77 -4.92 -1.66 2.56
N GLN A 78 -5.71 -1.95 3.59
CA GLN A 78 -6.54 -0.97 4.27
C GLN A 78 -6.78 -1.35 5.73
N LEU A 79 -7.22 -0.37 6.52
CA LEU A 79 -7.87 -0.63 7.80
C LEU A 79 -9.38 -0.74 7.59
N LYS A 80 -9.99 -1.74 8.23
CA LYS A 80 -11.44 -1.90 8.38
C LYS A 80 -11.76 -2.00 9.87
N GLY A 81 -12.50 -1.04 10.41
CA GLY A 81 -12.84 -1.00 11.84
C GLY A 81 -11.61 -1.05 12.75
N GLY A 82 -10.51 -0.42 12.34
CA GLY A 82 -9.23 -0.36 13.05
C GLY A 82 -8.32 -1.57 12.84
N ARG A 83 -8.76 -2.61 12.12
CA ARG A 83 -7.96 -3.82 11.88
C ARG A 83 -7.43 -3.87 10.45
N LEU A 84 -6.23 -4.40 10.29
CA LEU A 84 -5.60 -4.53 8.98
C LEU A 84 -6.33 -5.58 8.13
N ALA A 85 -6.72 -5.18 6.92
CA ALA A 85 -7.33 -6.02 5.91
C ALA A 85 -6.60 -5.85 4.58
N MET A 86 -6.42 -6.95 3.87
CA MET A 86 -5.81 -7.00 2.55
C MET A 86 -6.72 -7.76 1.59
N GLU A 87 -6.76 -7.31 0.35
CA GLU A 87 -7.41 -8.02 -0.74
C GLU A 87 -6.51 -8.04 -1.97
N ILE A 88 -6.39 -9.20 -2.60
CA ILE A 88 -5.58 -9.39 -3.79
C ILE A 88 -6.35 -10.19 -4.84
N SER A 89 -6.40 -9.65 -6.06
CA SER A 89 -6.92 -10.31 -7.25
C SER A 89 -5.78 -10.42 -8.25
N MET A 90 -5.52 -11.62 -8.76
CA MET A 90 -4.48 -11.88 -9.75
C MET A 90 -4.98 -12.86 -10.80
N ASN A 91 -4.64 -12.61 -12.07
CA ASN A 91 -5.02 -13.41 -13.23
C ASN A 91 -6.54 -13.61 -13.37
N GLY A 92 -7.36 -12.65 -12.90
CA GLY A 92 -8.82 -12.75 -12.95
C GLY A 92 -9.44 -13.88 -12.12
N ILE A 93 -8.68 -14.48 -11.19
CA ILE A 93 -9.20 -15.45 -10.21
C ILE A 93 -10.00 -14.68 -9.15
N ALA A 94 -10.91 -15.38 -8.46
CA ALA A 94 -11.62 -14.82 -7.30
C ALA A 94 -10.63 -14.17 -6.31
N PRO A 95 -10.94 -12.96 -5.80
CA PRO A 95 -10.05 -12.24 -4.91
C PRO A 95 -9.82 -13.03 -3.61
N VAL A 96 -8.59 -12.98 -3.11
CA VAL A 96 -8.23 -13.50 -1.80
C VAL A 96 -8.26 -12.34 -0.81
N SER A 97 -9.12 -12.45 0.19
CA SER A 97 -9.22 -11.48 1.28
C SER A 97 -8.58 -12.05 2.54
N LEU A 98 -7.74 -11.25 3.20
CA LEU A 98 -7.10 -11.57 4.46
C LEU A 98 -7.42 -10.47 5.47
N GLU A 99 -7.95 -10.83 6.62
CA GLU A 99 -8.07 -9.93 7.76
C GLU A 99 -7.15 -10.41 8.87
N VAL A 100 -6.26 -9.53 9.33
CA VAL A 100 -5.31 -9.87 10.39
C VAL A 100 -6.01 -9.69 11.73
N ALA A 101 -6.22 -10.81 12.42
CA ALA A 101 -6.70 -10.80 13.80
C ALA A 101 -5.68 -10.07 14.68
N SER A 102 -5.99 -8.83 15.03
CA SER A 102 -5.12 -7.90 15.74
C SER A 102 -5.95 -6.97 16.63
N THR A 103 -5.29 -6.32 17.57
CA THR A 103 -5.83 -5.13 18.23
C THR A 103 -6.03 -4.02 17.21
N ALA A 104 -6.87 -3.04 17.53
CA ALA A 104 -7.04 -1.86 16.70
C ALA A 104 -5.68 -1.14 16.52
N LEU A 105 -5.35 -0.79 15.27
CA LEU A 105 -4.10 -0.13 14.85
C LEU A 105 -4.29 1.37 14.59
N ASN A 106 -5.49 1.90 14.84
CA ASN A 106 -5.82 3.32 14.71
C ASN A 106 -5.64 4.07 16.05
N ASP A 107 -4.55 3.80 16.75
CA ASP A 107 -4.20 4.31 18.08
C ASP A 107 -3.28 5.55 18.05
N GLY A 108 -2.92 6.04 16.86
CA GLY A 108 -2.06 7.20 16.70
C GLY A 108 -0.57 6.93 16.97
N VAL A 109 -0.13 5.66 16.98
CA VAL A 109 1.30 5.31 17.02
C VAL A 109 1.76 4.73 15.68
N TRP A 110 3.08 4.63 15.50
CA TRP A 110 3.67 4.06 14.28
C TRP A 110 3.56 2.53 14.30
N HIS A 111 3.02 1.97 13.23
CA HIS A 111 2.95 0.54 12.96
C HIS A 111 3.76 0.19 11.73
N GLU A 112 4.38 -0.99 11.73
CA GLU A 112 5.08 -1.55 10.57
C GLU A 112 4.23 -2.63 9.90
N LEU A 113 4.11 -2.52 8.58
CA LEU A 113 3.38 -3.43 7.72
C LEU A 113 4.37 -4.03 6.72
N ALA A 114 4.39 -5.35 6.64
CA ALA A 114 5.12 -6.09 5.62
C ALA A 114 4.19 -7.13 4.97
N VAL A 115 4.18 -7.16 3.64
CA VAL A 115 3.45 -8.14 2.83
C VAL A 115 4.45 -8.83 1.91
N THR A 116 4.52 -10.15 2.02
CA THR A 116 5.34 -10.99 1.16
C THR A 116 4.47 -12.03 0.48
N GLN A 117 4.41 -11.97 -0.85
CA GLN A 117 3.84 -13.03 -1.67
C GLN A 117 4.98 -13.79 -2.31
N ILE A 118 5.14 -15.04 -1.90
CA ILE A 118 6.06 -15.97 -2.53
C ILE A 118 5.26 -16.68 -3.62
N GLY A 119 5.61 -16.43 -4.88
CA GLY A 119 5.06 -17.20 -6.00
C GLY A 119 5.36 -18.68 -5.81
N LYS A 120 4.41 -19.54 -6.15
CA LYS A 120 4.64 -20.98 -6.17
C LYS A 120 5.50 -21.38 -7.35
#